data_AF-A0A8T0DFI8-F1
#
_entry.id   AF-A0A8T0DFI8-F1
#
_cell.length_a   1.000
_cell.length_b   1.000
_cell.length_c   1.000
_cell.angle_alpha   90.00
_cell.angle_beta   90.00
_cell.angle_gamma   90.00
#
_symmetry.space_group_name_H-M   'P 1'
#
loop_
_entity.id
_entity.type
_entity.pdbx_description
1 polymer ?
#
loop_
_entity_poly.entity_id
_entity_poly.type
_entity_poly.pdbx_seq_one_letter_code
_entity_poly.pdbx_strand_id
1 'polypeptide(L)'
;MEKDLKIADRLLEEKKYDDCIHFLGNLHNKTNPEVCWRQARVMFMQLHGGTTKPTKHEARAQLTTALDRIHAGLVTDGHNADCLTVGGSPISVHPTNFYCSQWNGIIVDHLSKLEGGNERTKTAFKTHDLWQVSITRTNTPPSRAILFYGLICLIFETDWSIDQRLNTIGNPVQSAYHNTYSVTMELELKEADKLVQEDKYSECVIFLGSLQDKNNPEVCWRQARVMFLQRGCVQISRTYTTLFPVDKASAKPGKQEVRAQLTTAMERIKVGLDADGNNANCLTWNGILIDRLSKLEGVNERIKNAFKIHDLWQKALEIDPKNYLANNCLGIWCYEVSDLPDIKRSLAKTFFTKPPTSSYEEASALTYLNRCEELAPKKLVGNLLTLAKCHYRLKNKDQARVFCQAVMEFKATGYDVIETQAEAKHLLKKL
;
A
#
# COMPACT_ATOMS: atom_id res chain seq x y z
N MET A 1 23.58 -15.23 42.90
CA MET A 1 23.08 -14.30 41.86
C MET A 1 21.75 -13.68 42.26
N GLU A 2 20.62 -14.39 42.25
CA GLU A 2 19.31 -13.76 42.53
C GLU A 2 19.22 -13.11 43.93
N LYS A 3 19.79 -13.76 44.96
CA LYS A 3 19.89 -13.18 46.31
C LYS A 3 20.74 -11.90 46.34
N ASP A 4 21.82 -11.87 45.56
CA ASP A 4 22.72 -10.73 45.47
C ASP A 4 22.07 -9.57 44.70
N LEU A 5 21.34 -9.85 43.61
CA LEU A 5 20.59 -8.84 42.86
C LEU A 5 19.51 -8.18 43.72
N LYS A 6 18.82 -8.95 44.59
CA LYS A 6 17.86 -8.39 45.56
C LYS A 6 18.51 -7.47 46.59
N ILE A 7 19.77 -7.71 46.96
CA ILE A 7 20.53 -6.79 47.84
C ILE A 7 20.85 -5.50 47.09
N ALA A 8 21.26 -5.59 45.82
CA ALA A 8 21.50 -4.41 44.98
C ALA A 8 20.22 -3.57 44.77
N ASP A 9 19.09 -4.22 44.50
CA ASP A 9 17.79 -3.54 44.32
C ASP A 9 17.37 -2.82 45.61
N ARG A 10 17.60 -3.43 46.80
CA ARG A 10 17.35 -2.78 48.09
C ARG A 10 18.25 -1.57 48.33
N LEU A 11 19.55 -1.67 48.03
CA LEU A 11 20.47 -0.53 48.16
C LEU A 11 20.06 0.65 47.26
N LEU A 12 19.55 0.35 46.05
CA LEU A 12 19.01 1.35 45.15
C LEU A 12 17.72 2.00 45.70
N GLU A 13 16.80 1.22 46.27
CA GLU A 13 15.59 1.72 46.93
C GLU A 13 15.91 2.64 48.13
N GLU A 14 16.95 2.30 48.90
CA GLU A 14 17.47 3.12 50.00
C GLU A 14 18.27 4.36 49.51
N LYS A 15 18.39 4.58 48.20
CA LYS A 15 19.17 5.65 47.54
C LYS A 15 20.66 5.63 47.89
N LYS A 16 21.19 4.47 48.31
CA LYS A 16 22.63 4.26 48.56
C LYS A 16 23.34 3.91 47.26
N TYR A 17 23.43 4.88 46.36
CA TYR A 17 23.90 4.64 44.98
C TYR A 17 25.35 4.16 44.92
N ASP A 18 26.26 4.77 45.69
CA ASP A 18 27.69 4.39 45.70
C ASP A 18 27.90 2.97 46.24
N ASP A 19 27.21 2.63 47.33
CA ASP A 19 27.22 1.28 47.90
C ASP A 19 26.67 0.25 46.90
N CYS A 20 25.61 0.60 46.18
CA CYS A 20 25.00 -0.26 45.16
C CYS A 20 25.94 -0.48 43.96
N ILE A 21 26.60 0.57 43.46
CA ILE A 21 27.60 0.48 42.38
C ILE A 21 28.78 -0.37 42.82
N HIS A 22 29.32 -0.13 44.02
CA HIS A 22 30.43 -0.90 44.58
C HIS A 22 30.05 -2.38 44.76
N PHE A 23 28.86 -2.65 45.29
CA PHE A 23 28.34 -4.01 45.47
C PHE A 23 28.20 -4.75 44.13
N LEU A 24 27.50 -4.16 43.16
CA LEU A 24 27.36 -4.72 41.81
C LEU A 24 28.71 -4.88 41.10
N GLY A 25 29.65 -3.96 41.36
CA GLY A 25 31.01 -3.98 40.82
C GLY A 25 31.88 -5.11 41.36
N ASN A 26 31.55 -5.70 42.51
CA ASN A 26 32.30 -6.78 43.14
C ASN A 26 31.71 -8.18 42.93
N LEU A 27 30.57 -8.29 42.24
CA LEU A 27 30.00 -9.59 41.88
C LEU A 27 30.92 -10.36 40.92
N HIS A 28 30.97 -11.69 41.06
CA HIS A 28 31.87 -12.56 40.29
C HIS A 28 31.53 -12.58 38.79
N ASN A 29 30.26 -12.36 38.41
CA ASN A 29 29.78 -12.39 37.02
C ASN A 29 29.36 -10.99 36.55
N LYS A 30 30.34 -10.10 36.37
CA LYS A 30 30.12 -8.67 36.05
C LYS A 30 29.55 -8.42 34.65
N THR A 31 29.67 -9.40 33.75
CA THR A 31 29.16 -9.33 32.37
C THR A 31 27.79 -9.99 32.23
N ASN A 32 27.23 -10.51 33.33
CA ASN A 32 25.85 -10.98 33.33
C ASN A 32 24.91 -9.81 33.00
N PRO A 33 24.00 -9.95 32.02
CA PRO A 33 23.16 -8.82 31.62
C PRO A 33 22.29 -8.28 32.77
N GLU A 34 21.86 -9.12 33.71
CA GLU A 34 21.09 -8.71 34.90
C GLU A 34 21.89 -7.79 35.85
N VAL A 35 23.21 -7.97 35.88
CA VAL A 35 24.13 -7.10 36.63
C VAL A 35 24.39 -5.82 35.83
N CYS A 36 24.60 -5.94 34.52
CA CYS A 36 24.94 -4.85 33.63
C CYS A 36 23.83 -3.78 33.54
N TRP A 37 22.57 -4.15 33.35
CA TRP A 37 21.49 -3.16 33.30
C TRP A 37 21.24 -2.51 34.65
N ARG A 38 21.39 -3.25 35.76
CA ARG A 38 21.27 -2.69 37.12
C ARG A 38 22.39 -1.69 37.43
N GLN A 39 23.63 -1.97 37.01
CA GLN A 39 24.73 -1.00 37.11
C GLN A 39 24.39 0.29 36.34
N ALA A 40 23.93 0.16 35.09
CA ALA A 40 23.57 1.30 34.27
C ALA A 40 22.39 2.10 34.85
N ARG A 41 21.37 1.41 35.38
CA ARG A 41 20.24 2.00 36.11
C ARG A 41 20.70 2.79 37.31
N VAL A 42 21.55 2.22 38.17
CA VAL A 42 22.02 2.90 39.39
C VAL A 42 22.83 4.14 39.03
N MET A 43 23.71 4.05 38.02
CA MET A 43 24.46 5.20 37.51
C MET A 43 23.54 6.31 36.97
N PHE A 44 22.48 5.94 36.25
CA PHE A 44 21.48 6.89 35.79
C PHE A 44 20.72 7.54 36.96
N MET A 45 20.25 6.74 37.93
CA MET A 45 19.51 7.24 39.09
C MET A 45 20.37 8.12 40.00
N GLN A 46 21.67 7.83 40.13
CA GLN A 46 22.62 8.67 40.87
C GLN A 46 22.75 10.06 40.24
N LEU A 47 22.79 10.13 38.90
CA LEU A 47 22.88 11.39 38.15
C LEU A 47 21.67 12.30 38.41
N HIS A 48 20.48 11.72 38.59
CA HIS A 48 19.21 12.43 38.74
C HIS A 48 18.73 12.56 40.19
N GLY A 49 19.30 11.78 41.12
CA GLY A 49 18.85 11.67 42.50
C GLY A 49 19.73 12.38 43.54
N GLY A 50 20.87 12.94 43.15
CA GLY A 50 21.79 13.67 44.04
C GLY A 50 21.31 15.08 44.42
N THR A 51 21.83 15.61 45.53
CA THR A 51 21.53 16.98 46.01
C THR A 51 22.25 18.07 45.22
N THR A 52 23.33 17.71 44.51
CA THR A 52 24.12 18.61 43.66
C THR A 52 23.95 18.21 42.20
N LYS A 53 23.62 19.18 41.34
CA LYS A 53 23.46 18.94 39.90
C LYS A 53 24.84 18.70 39.25
N PRO A 54 25.09 17.56 38.60
CA PRO A 54 26.38 17.25 38.00
C PRO A 54 26.68 18.17 36.82
N THR A 55 27.98 18.41 36.57
CA THR A 55 28.39 19.15 35.37
C THR A 55 28.11 18.34 34.11
N LYS A 56 28.00 19.03 32.97
CA LYS A 56 27.79 18.39 31.66
C LYS A 56 28.84 17.32 31.34
N HIS A 57 30.09 17.55 31.74
CA HIS A 57 31.20 16.62 31.51
C HIS A 57 31.07 15.36 32.37
N GLU A 58 30.77 15.51 33.66
CA GLU A 58 30.54 14.39 34.58
C GLU A 58 29.34 13.56 34.15
N ALA A 59 28.24 14.20 33.76
CA ALA A 59 27.06 13.53 33.25
C ALA A 59 27.35 12.70 32.00
N ARG A 60 28.12 13.26 31.05
CA ARG A 60 28.54 12.55 29.83
C ARG A 60 29.40 11.33 30.17
N ALA A 61 30.40 11.49 31.04
CA ALA A 61 31.31 10.41 31.41
C ALA A 61 30.57 9.24 32.10
N GLN A 62 29.65 9.57 33.01
CA GLN A 62 28.87 8.59 33.75
C GLN A 62 27.88 7.83 32.84
N LEU A 63 27.15 8.53 31.97
CA LEU A 63 26.23 7.91 31.02
C LEU A 63 26.97 7.08 29.96
N THR A 64 28.16 7.51 29.52
CA THR A 64 29.00 6.70 28.62
C THR A 64 29.44 5.41 29.30
N THR A 65 29.85 5.48 30.56
CA THR A 65 30.22 4.29 31.33
C THR A 65 29.01 3.35 31.53
N ALA A 66 27.83 3.90 31.79
CA ALA A 66 26.59 3.13 31.89
C ALA A 66 26.26 2.40 30.58
N LEU A 67 26.48 3.07 29.45
CA LEU A 67 26.30 2.50 28.11
C LEU A 67 27.27 1.34 27.85
N ASP A 68 28.54 1.50 28.21
CA ASP A 68 29.55 0.43 28.07
C ASP A 68 29.19 -0.80 28.90
N ARG A 69 28.58 -0.63 30.08
CA ARG A 69 28.09 -1.76 30.89
C ARG A 69 26.95 -2.49 30.19
N ILE A 70 25.99 -1.77 29.63
CA ILE A 70 24.88 -2.37 28.87
C ILE A 70 25.42 -3.17 27.68
N HIS A 71 26.40 -2.63 26.96
CA HIS A 71 27.05 -3.33 25.86
C HIS A 71 27.73 -4.62 26.30
N ALA A 72 28.44 -4.61 27.43
CA ALA A 72 29.06 -5.82 27.98
C ALA A 72 28.04 -6.92 28.30
N GLY A 73 26.84 -6.54 28.78
CA GLY A 73 25.73 -7.46 29.00
C GLY A 73 25.18 -8.05 27.70
N LEU A 74 24.91 -7.19 26.71
CA LEU A 74 24.37 -7.59 25.40
C LEU A 74 25.34 -8.50 24.62
N VAL A 75 26.64 -8.31 24.76
CA VAL A 75 27.66 -9.18 24.15
C VAL A 75 27.62 -10.59 24.76
N THR A 76 27.31 -10.69 26.05
CA THR A 76 27.32 -11.95 26.81
C THR A 76 26.06 -12.78 26.57
N ASP A 77 24.89 -12.13 26.50
CA ASP A 77 23.63 -12.78 26.14
C ASP A 77 22.70 -11.81 25.38
N GLY A 78 22.65 -11.98 24.06
CA GLY A 78 21.82 -11.19 23.16
C GLY A 78 20.32 -11.47 23.27
N HIS A 79 19.90 -12.56 23.92
CA HIS A 79 18.47 -12.87 24.14
C HIS A 79 17.90 -12.08 25.31
N ASN A 80 18.74 -11.58 26.22
CA ASN A 80 18.30 -10.66 27.28
C ASN A 80 18.03 -9.22 26.75
N ALA A 81 18.07 -9.06 25.42
CA ALA A 81 17.59 -7.89 24.68
C ALA A 81 16.10 -8.00 24.27
N ASP A 82 15.52 -9.22 24.23
CA ASP A 82 14.14 -9.46 23.81
C ASP A 82 13.16 -9.15 24.96
N CYS A 83 12.71 -7.90 25.03
CA CYS A 83 11.65 -7.50 25.97
C CYS A 83 10.60 -6.59 25.31
N LEU A 84 9.93 -7.08 24.28
CA LEU A 84 8.56 -6.67 23.92
C LEU A 84 7.80 -7.87 23.33
N THR A 85 7.59 -8.91 24.14
CA THR A 85 6.48 -9.85 23.92
C THR A 85 5.28 -9.39 24.72
N VAL A 86 4.34 -8.71 24.04
CA VAL A 86 2.93 -8.72 24.43
C VAL A 86 2.41 -10.12 24.09
N GLY A 87 2.28 -10.95 25.12
CA GLY A 87 1.63 -12.25 25.04
C GLY A 87 0.66 -12.38 26.21
N GLY A 88 -0.54 -11.84 26.03
CA GLY A 88 -1.76 -12.27 26.72
C GLY A 88 -1.74 -12.33 28.26
N SER A 89 -1.67 -11.18 28.94
CA SER A 89 -2.39 -10.84 30.19
C SER A 89 -1.79 -9.58 30.83
N PRO A 90 -2.60 -8.71 31.49
CA PRO A 90 -2.12 -7.49 32.10
C PRO A 90 -1.43 -7.82 33.43
N ILE A 91 -0.12 -8.00 33.43
CA ILE A 91 0.66 -7.99 34.68
C ILE A 91 1.09 -6.55 34.93
N SER A 92 0.65 -6.07 36.09
CA SER A 92 0.99 -4.79 36.72
C SER A 92 2.43 -4.35 36.43
N VAL A 93 2.54 -3.13 35.91
CA VAL A 93 3.80 -2.39 35.77
C VAL A 93 4.39 -2.18 37.17
N HIS A 94 5.27 -3.08 37.60
CA HIS A 94 6.18 -2.78 38.69
C HIS A 94 7.39 -2.04 38.12
N PRO A 95 7.81 -0.90 38.70
CA PRO A 95 8.86 -0.02 38.16
C PRO A 95 10.29 -0.60 38.24
N THR A 96 10.43 -1.91 38.46
CA THR A 96 11.71 -2.60 38.71
C THR A 96 12.20 -3.50 37.58
N ASN A 97 11.40 -3.79 36.55
CA ASN A 97 11.75 -4.73 35.48
C ASN A 97 12.04 -4.03 34.14
N PHE A 98 13.17 -3.31 34.05
CA PHE A 98 13.66 -2.76 32.78
C PHE A 98 14.93 -3.51 32.36
N TYR A 99 14.97 -4.07 31.14
CA TYR A 99 16.09 -4.88 30.62
C TYR A 99 17.18 -4.03 29.93
N CYS A 100 18.33 -4.63 29.60
CA CYS A 100 19.48 -3.99 28.96
C CYS A 100 19.12 -3.11 27.75
N SER A 101 18.22 -3.58 26.88
CA SER A 101 17.82 -2.87 25.65
C SER A 101 17.01 -1.60 25.93
N GLN A 102 16.16 -1.60 26.95
CA GLN A 102 15.38 -0.43 27.34
C GLN A 102 16.27 0.63 27.99
N TRP A 103 17.21 0.22 28.85
CA TRP A 103 18.19 1.13 29.43
C TRP A 103 19.14 1.72 28.38
N ASN A 104 19.48 0.96 27.33
CA ASN A 104 20.25 1.46 26.20
C ASN A 104 19.57 2.68 25.56
N GLY A 105 18.28 2.56 25.24
CA GLY A 105 17.51 3.67 24.65
C GLY A 105 17.42 4.90 25.56
N ILE A 106 17.17 4.70 26.86
CA ILE A 106 17.05 5.79 27.84
C ILE A 106 18.37 6.57 28.00
N ILE A 107 19.48 5.86 28.13
CA ILE A 107 20.81 6.46 28.32
C ILE A 107 21.26 7.20 27.05
N VAL A 108 20.99 6.63 25.87
CA VAL A 108 21.33 7.26 24.59
C VAL A 108 20.52 8.52 24.35
N ASP A 109 19.22 8.53 24.65
CA ASP A 109 18.40 9.73 24.56
C ASP A 109 18.95 10.85 25.45
N HIS A 110 19.34 10.54 26.69
CA HIS A 110 19.92 11.50 27.63
C HIS A 110 21.31 11.99 27.20
N LEU A 111 22.18 11.10 26.71
CA LEU A 111 23.46 11.49 26.10
C LEU A 111 23.24 12.43 24.91
N SER A 112 22.25 12.13 24.06
CA SER A 112 21.92 12.94 22.89
C SER A 112 21.45 14.35 23.28
N LYS A 113 20.72 14.48 24.38
CA LYS A 113 20.21 15.77 24.90
C LYS A 113 21.32 16.59 25.59
N LEU A 114 22.36 15.92 26.10
CA LEU A 114 23.56 16.59 26.60
C LEU A 114 24.42 17.10 25.44
N GLU A 115 24.44 16.42 24.30
CA GLU A 115 25.24 16.80 23.13
C GLU A 115 24.51 17.80 22.21
N GLY A 116 25.25 18.76 21.64
CA GLY A 116 24.71 19.71 20.67
C GLY A 116 25.18 19.37 19.24
N GLY A 117 24.32 19.58 18.24
CA GLY A 117 24.68 19.48 16.83
C GLY A 117 25.23 18.10 16.41
N ASN A 118 26.30 18.08 15.61
CA ASN A 118 26.88 16.89 14.95
C ASN A 118 27.35 15.76 15.88
N GLU A 119 27.66 16.04 17.16
CA GLU A 119 28.04 14.99 18.12
C GLU A 119 26.83 14.10 18.47
N ARG A 120 25.62 14.68 18.50
CA ARG A 120 24.35 13.97 18.68
C ARG A 120 24.15 12.89 17.62
N THR A 121 24.59 13.18 16.39
CA THR A 121 24.54 12.26 15.25
C THR A 121 25.54 11.12 15.39
N LYS A 122 26.79 11.40 15.82
CA LYS A 122 27.82 10.36 16.01
C LYS A 122 27.48 9.38 17.12
N THR A 123 26.90 9.87 18.22
CA THR A 123 26.45 9.03 19.34
C THR A 123 25.31 8.10 18.90
N ALA A 124 24.39 8.58 18.06
CA ALA A 124 23.33 7.77 17.47
C ALA A 124 23.87 6.70 16.49
N PHE A 125 24.89 7.02 15.68
CA PHE A 125 25.52 6.05 14.77
C PHE A 125 26.25 4.93 15.51
N LYS A 126 26.99 5.27 16.59
CA LYS A 126 27.69 4.26 17.40
C LYS A 126 26.73 3.26 18.04
N THR A 127 25.52 3.69 18.38
CA THR A 127 24.44 2.83 18.90
C THR A 127 23.74 2.02 17.82
N HIS A 128 23.71 2.51 16.58
CA HIS A 128 23.19 1.80 15.42
C HIS A 128 24.04 0.57 15.08
N ASP A 129 25.37 0.73 15.00
CA ASP A 129 26.29 -0.36 14.67
C ASP A 129 26.26 -1.51 15.69
N LEU A 130 26.08 -1.17 16.97
CA LEU A 130 26.02 -2.16 18.05
C LEU A 130 24.66 -2.89 18.10
N TRP A 131 23.58 -2.22 17.68
CA TRP A 131 22.27 -2.87 17.53
C TRP A 131 22.22 -3.79 16.30
N GLN A 132 22.90 -3.44 15.20
CA GLN A 132 23.08 -4.33 14.04
C GLN A 132 23.72 -5.67 14.45
N VAL A 133 24.76 -5.64 15.29
CA VAL A 133 25.39 -6.86 15.83
C VAL A 133 24.40 -7.72 16.63
N SER A 134 23.43 -7.10 17.32
CA SER A 134 22.39 -7.79 18.09
C SER A 134 21.29 -8.40 17.22
N ILE A 135 20.85 -7.74 16.14
CA ILE A 135 19.86 -8.29 15.19
C ILE A 135 20.46 -9.49 14.44
N THR A 136 21.69 -9.33 13.96
CA THR A 136 22.35 -10.33 13.12
C THR A 136 22.59 -11.65 13.87
N ARG A 137 22.66 -11.60 15.20
CA ARG A 137 22.81 -12.78 16.07
C ARG A 137 21.50 -13.41 16.54
N THR A 138 20.37 -12.71 16.48
CA THR A 138 19.10 -13.16 17.09
C THR A 138 18.01 -13.57 16.11
N ASN A 139 18.22 -13.47 14.79
CA ASN A 139 17.23 -13.87 13.76
C ASN A 139 15.84 -13.24 14.00
N THR A 140 15.81 -12.01 14.53
CA THR A 140 14.59 -11.34 14.99
C THR A 140 13.75 -10.80 13.82
N PRO A 141 12.39 -10.86 13.87
CA PRO A 141 11.54 -10.42 12.77
C PRO A 141 11.62 -8.90 12.48
N PRO A 142 11.47 -8.48 11.20
CA PRO A 142 11.60 -7.08 10.77
C PRO A 142 10.66 -6.09 11.48
N SER A 143 9.51 -6.55 11.97
CA SER A 143 8.51 -5.73 12.66
C SER A 143 9.01 -5.04 13.92
N ARG A 144 10.06 -5.57 14.56
CA ARG A 144 10.64 -5.02 15.80
C ARG A 144 11.70 -3.93 15.54
N ALA A 145 12.33 -3.93 14.37
CA ALA A 145 13.22 -2.85 13.93
C ALA A 145 12.46 -1.54 13.66
N ILE A 146 11.20 -1.67 13.23
CA ILE A 146 10.32 -0.56 12.84
C ILE A 146 9.92 0.30 14.04
N LEU A 147 9.68 -0.30 15.21
CA LEU A 147 9.35 0.46 16.42
C LEU A 147 10.52 1.33 16.90
N PHE A 148 11.76 0.87 16.73
CA PHE A 148 12.95 1.63 17.11
C PHE A 148 13.30 2.69 16.05
N TYR A 149 13.11 2.40 14.77
CA TYR A 149 13.26 3.40 13.70
C TYR A 149 12.18 4.49 13.80
N GLY A 150 10.95 4.13 14.18
CA GLY A 150 9.90 5.08 14.53
C GLY A 150 10.29 5.96 15.72
N LEU A 151 10.95 5.40 16.74
CA LEU A 151 11.44 6.15 17.90
C LEU A 151 12.61 7.08 17.53
N ILE A 152 13.54 6.64 16.68
CA ILE A 152 14.61 7.48 16.10
C ILE A 152 14.00 8.61 15.27
N CYS A 153 13.04 8.32 14.38
CA CYS A 153 12.35 9.33 13.58
C CYS A 153 11.56 10.33 14.44
N LEU A 154 10.96 9.90 15.56
CA LEU A 154 10.29 10.78 16.53
C LEU A 154 11.27 11.69 17.29
N ILE A 155 12.54 11.29 17.44
CA ILE A 155 13.59 12.10 18.10
C ILE A 155 14.20 13.14 17.13
N PHE A 156 14.10 12.93 15.82
CA PHE A 156 14.69 13.78 14.78
C PHE A 156 13.63 14.49 13.93
N GLU A 157 13.08 15.60 14.43
CA GLU A 157 12.48 16.64 13.58
C GLU A 157 13.58 17.28 12.69
N THR A 158 13.91 16.64 11.57
CA THR A 158 14.84 17.18 10.57
C THR A 158 14.39 16.80 9.15
N ASP A 159 14.53 17.75 8.22
CA ASP A 159 14.01 17.81 6.83
C ASP A 159 14.48 16.72 5.84
N TRP A 160 15.04 15.59 6.31
CA TRP A 160 15.52 14.51 5.44
C TRP A 160 14.44 13.46 5.18
N SER A 161 14.23 13.10 3.91
CA SER A 161 13.33 12.01 3.54
C SER A 161 13.88 10.65 4.02
N ILE A 162 13.00 9.70 4.31
CA ILE A 162 13.38 8.37 4.81
C ILE A 162 14.32 7.65 3.82
N ASP A 163 14.12 7.82 2.52
CA ASP A 163 14.97 7.24 1.47
C ASP A 163 16.41 7.79 1.49
N GLN A 164 16.59 9.08 1.78
CA GLN A 164 17.91 9.69 1.93
C GLN A 164 18.66 9.11 3.15
N ARG A 165 17.93 8.69 4.19
CA ARG A 165 18.50 8.06 5.39
C ARG A 165 18.78 6.57 5.21
N LEU A 166 18.05 5.89 4.33
CA LEU A 166 18.28 4.47 4.04
C LEU A 166 19.48 4.25 3.11
N ASN A 167 19.73 5.19 2.18
CA ASN A 167 20.87 5.12 1.27
C ASN A 167 22.25 5.27 1.97
N THR A 168 22.27 5.75 3.21
CA THR A 168 23.50 5.84 4.03
C THR A 168 23.74 4.62 4.91
N ILE A 169 22.79 3.68 4.97
CA ILE A 169 22.84 2.48 5.83
C ILE A 169 22.95 1.25 4.93
N GLY A 170 23.78 0.28 5.31
CA GLY A 170 24.12 -0.89 4.48
C GLY A 170 22.90 -1.70 3.98
N ASN A 171 23.12 -2.41 2.87
CA ASN A 171 22.14 -3.20 2.10
C ASN A 171 21.12 -4.04 2.90
N PRO A 172 21.46 -4.72 4.01
CA PRO A 172 20.51 -5.60 4.70
C PRO A 172 19.31 -4.86 5.31
N VAL A 173 19.52 -3.65 5.84
CA VAL A 173 18.48 -2.84 6.46
C VAL A 173 17.59 -2.19 5.41
N GLN A 174 18.21 -1.70 4.33
CA GLN A 174 17.48 -1.19 3.17
C GLN A 174 16.58 -2.28 2.60
N SER A 175 17.09 -3.50 2.43
CA SER A 175 16.32 -4.65 1.95
C SER A 175 15.17 -5.03 2.90
N ALA A 176 15.41 -5.10 4.22
CA ALA A 176 14.37 -5.43 5.20
C ALA A 176 13.27 -4.36 5.30
N TYR A 177 13.64 -3.07 5.21
CA TYR A 177 12.69 -1.96 5.16
C TYR A 177 11.85 -2.00 3.87
N HIS A 178 12.49 -2.12 2.70
CA HIS A 178 11.78 -2.18 1.42
C HIS A 178 10.84 -3.38 1.37
N ASN A 179 11.26 -4.53 1.89
CA ASN A 179 10.42 -5.72 1.97
C ASN A 179 9.20 -5.48 2.88
N THR A 180 9.41 -4.92 4.08
CA THR A 180 8.29 -4.68 5.01
C THR A 180 7.35 -3.59 4.51
N TYR A 181 7.88 -2.51 3.93
CA TYR A 181 7.09 -1.46 3.29
C TYR A 181 6.25 -2.03 2.13
N SER A 182 6.85 -2.88 1.31
CA SER A 182 6.16 -3.59 0.23
C SER A 182 5.01 -4.45 0.77
N VAL A 183 5.21 -5.19 1.86
CA VAL A 183 4.17 -6.02 2.49
C VAL A 183 3.05 -5.16 3.08
N THR A 184 3.38 -4.09 3.80
CA THR A 184 2.39 -3.16 4.38
C THR A 184 1.54 -2.52 3.28
N MET A 185 2.18 -2.03 2.22
CA MET A 185 1.49 -1.43 1.07
C MET A 185 0.56 -2.44 0.39
N GLU A 186 0.99 -3.70 0.21
CA GLU A 186 0.14 -4.72 -0.38
C GLU A 186 -1.14 -4.97 0.45
N LEU A 187 -1.03 -4.98 1.79
CA LEU A 187 -2.18 -5.13 2.69
C LEU A 187 -3.12 -3.93 2.63
N GLU A 188 -2.58 -2.71 2.59
CA GLU A 188 -3.36 -1.47 2.45
C GLU A 188 -4.12 -1.44 1.12
N LEU A 189 -3.45 -1.81 0.02
CA LEU A 189 -4.07 -1.86 -1.31
C LEU A 189 -5.19 -2.92 -1.37
N LYS A 190 -5.02 -4.07 -0.70
CA LYS A 190 -6.06 -5.10 -0.57
C LYS A 190 -7.28 -4.60 0.21
N GLU A 191 -7.07 -3.83 1.28
CA GLU A 191 -8.17 -3.22 2.02
C GLU A 191 -8.92 -2.19 1.15
N ALA A 192 -8.21 -1.37 0.38
CA ALA A 192 -8.85 -0.47 -0.59
C ALA A 192 -9.67 -1.23 -1.65
N ASP A 193 -9.14 -2.34 -2.18
CA ASP A 193 -9.86 -3.20 -3.13
C ASP A 193 -11.11 -3.86 -2.50
N LYS A 194 -11.06 -4.20 -1.20
CA LYS A 194 -12.20 -4.72 -0.44
C LYS A 194 -13.29 -3.66 -0.22
N LEU A 195 -12.92 -2.43 0.13
CA LEU A 195 -13.88 -1.32 0.26
C LEU A 195 -14.65 -1.09 -1.04
N VAL A 196 -13.99 -1.23 -2.19
CA VAL A 196 -14.65 -1.16 -3.51
C VAL A 196 -15.62 -2.33 -3.72
N GLN A 197 -15.26 -3.54 -3.31
CA GLN A 197 -16.16 -4.71 -3.42
C GLN A 197 -17.39 -4.60 -2.51
N GLU A 198 -17.26 -3.89 -1.39
CA GLU A 198 -18.36 -3.59 -0.45
C GLU A 198 -19.15 -2.33 -0.83
N ASP A 199 -18.91 -1.74 -2.00
CA ASP A 199 -19.54 -0.49 -2.47
C ASP A 199 -19.27 0.74 -1.57
N LYS A 200 -18.24 0.69 -0.71
CA LYS A 200 -17.83 1.75 0.22
C LYS A 200 -16.88 2.75 -0.43
N TYR A 201 -17.32 3.39 -1.51
CA TYR A 201 -16.46 4.26 -2.33
C TYR A 201 -15.96 5.49 -1.59
N SER A 202 -16.82 6.17 -0.82
CA SER A 202 -16.43 7.37 -0.07
C SER A 202 -15.36 7.06 0.98
N GLU A 203 -15.50 5.93 1.68
CA GLU A 203 -14.49 5.44 2.63
C GLU A 203 -13.20 5.09 1.90
N CYS A 204 -13.28 4.45 0.74
CA CYS A 204 -12.12 4.11 -0.08
C CYS A 204 -11.34 5.35 -0.56
N VAL A 205 -12.02 6.44 -0.95
CA VAL A 205 -11.36 7.71 -1.31
C VAL A 205 -10.61 8.29 -0.12
N ILE A 206 -11.25 8.32 1.05
CA ILE A 206 -10.61 8.84 2.28
C ILE A 206 -9.39 7.99 2.64
N PHE A 207 -9.54 6.67 2.60
CA PHE A 207 -8.48 5.71 2.91
C PHE A 207 -7.29 5.84 1.95
N LEU A 208 -7.53 5.81 0.64
CA LEU A 208 -6.47 6.00 -0.37
C LEU A 208 -5.84 7.40 -0.27
N GLY A 209 -6.58 8.39 0.22
CA GLY A 209 -6.09 9.74 0.49
C GLY A 209 -5.25 9.86 1.76
N SER A 210 -5.34 8.91 2.70
CA SER A 210 -4.56 8.90 3.94
C SER A 210 -3.27 8.08 3.86
N LEU A 211 -3.08 7.29 2.79
CA LEU A 211 -1.85 6.53 2.57
C LEU A 211 -0.62 7.46 2.49
N GLN A 212 0.53 6.96 2.95
CA GLN A 212 1.78 7.73 2.98
C GLN A 212 2.32 8.01 1.56
N ASP A 213 2.33 7.00 0.70
CA ASP A 213 2.77 7.12 -0.70
C ASP A 213 1.58 7.24 -1.66
N LYS A 214 1.01 8.44 -1.68
CA LYS A 214 -0.17 8.74 -2.51
C LYS A 214 0.13 8.76 -4.00
N ASN A 215 1.41 8.93 -4.39
CA ASN A 215 1.81 9.08 -5.78
C ASN A 215 2.25 7.75 -6.40
N ASN A 216 2.32 6.68 -5.60
CA ASN A 216 2.50 5.33 -6.09
C ASN A 216 1.53 5.02 -7.26
N PRO A 217 2.01 4.46 -8.38
CA PRO A 217 1.14 4.06 -9.49
C PRO A 217 -0.04 3.20 -9.04
N GLU A 218 0.18 2.28 -8.11
CA GLU A 218 -0.85 1.37 -7.58
C GLU A 218 -1.94 2.08 -6.78
N VAL A 219 -1.62 3.20 -6.13
CA VAL A 219 -2.58 4.05 -5.43
C VAL A 219 -3.31 4.95 -6.43
N CYS A 220 -2.58 5.53 -7.38
CA CYS A 220 -3.09 6.46 -8.38
C CYS A 220 -4.22 5.86 -9.24
N TRP A 221 -4.03 4.66 -9.79
CA TRP A 221 -5.08 4.04 -10.60
C TRP A 221 -6.29 3.61 -9.76
N ARG A 222 -6.09 3.21 -8.50
CA ARG A 222 -7.19 2.89 -7.57
C ARG A 222 -8.00 4.12 -7.22
N GLN A 223 -7.35 5.27 -6.99
CA GLN A 223 -8.04 6.54 -6.78
C GLN A 223 -8.87 6.93 -8.00
N ALA A 224 -8.30 6.83 -9.20
CA ALA A 224 -9.01 7.11 -10.44
C ALA A 224 -10.21 6.17 -10.65
N ARG A 225 -10.05 4.87 -10.37
CA ARG A 225 -11.14 3.89 -10.37
C ARG A 225 -12.26 4.28 -9.42
N VAL A 226 -11.93 4.58 -8.17
CA VAL A 226 -12.95 4.91 -7.16
C VAL A 226 -13.67 6.21 -7.53
N MET A 227 -12.95 7.23 -8.02
CA MET A 227 -13.56 8.46 -8.54
C MET A 227 -14.51 8.18 -9.70
N PHE A 228 -14.16 7.26 -10.59
CA PHE A 228 -15.04 6.81 -11.68
C PHE A 228 -16.30 6.10 -11.15
N LEU A 229 -16.16 5.31 -10.08
CA LEU A 229 -17.26 4.52 -9.49
C LEU A 229 -18.20 5.36 -8.59
N GLN A 230 -17.66 6.18 -7.69
CA GLN A 230 -18.37 6.81 -6.56
C GLN A 230 -19.64 7.60 -6.90
N ARG A 231 -19.73 8.24 -8.08
CA ARG A 231 -20.86 9.14 -8.41
C ARG A 231 -21.78 8.64 -9.51
N GLY A 232 -21.71 7.37 -9.87
CA GLY A 232 -22.53 6.87 -10.96
C GLY A 232 -22.27 7.67 -12.24
N CYS A 233 -21.09 7.49 -12.84
CA CYS A 233 -20.84 7.85 -14.25
C CYS A 233 -21.69 6.99 -15.22
N VAL A 234 -22.90 6.63 -14.80
CA VAL A 234 -23.82 5.60 -15.27
C VAL A 234 -24.63 6.08 -16.46
N GLN A 235 -24.70 7.38 -16.75
CA GLN A 235 -25.59 7.82 -17.83
C GLN A 235 -25.06 7.73 -19.27
N ILE A 236 -23.82 7.29 -19.55
CA ILE A 236 -23.36 7.15 -20.97
C ILE A 236 -22.28 6.05 -21.18
N SER A 237 -22.17 5.00 -20.35
CA SER A 237 -21.09 3.99 -20.51
C SER A 237 -21.68 2.63 -20.82
N ARG A 238 -21.74 2.28 -22.12
CA ARG A 238 -22.30 1.00 -22.59
C ARG A 238 -21.40 -0.22 -22.37
N THR A 239 -20.28 -0.09 -21.68
CA THR A 239 -19.19 -1.04 -21.93
C THR A 239 -18.30 -1.42 -20.76
N TYR A 240 -18.10 -0.56 -19.77
CA TYR A 240 -17.21 -0.90 -18.64
C TYR A 240 -17.93 -0.54 -17.36
N THR A 241 -18.27 -1.56 -16.56
CA THR A 241 -18.44 -1.57 -15.08
C THR A 241 -19.56 -2.52 -14.63
N THR A 242 -19.36 -3.13 -13.46
CA THR A 242 -20.38 -3.80 -12.64
C THR A 242 -20.33 -3.26 -11.22
N LEU A 243 -21.50 -3.34 -10.57
CA LEU A 243 -21.82 -3.09 -9.15
C LEU A 243 -22.20 -1.66 -8.83
N PHE A 244 -23.52 -1.43 -8.68
CA PHE A 244 -24.10 -0.39 -7.82
C PHE A 244 -25.47 -0.85 -7.33
N PRO A 245 -25.94 -0.44 -6.16
CA PRO A 245 -27.33 -0.09 -5.92
C PRO A 245 -27.42 1.44 -5.97
N VAL A 246 -28.36 1.99 -6.75
CA VAL A 246 -28.65 3.43 -6.66
C VAL A 246 -29.57 3.61 -5.47
N ASP A 247 -29.04 4.14 -4.37
CA ASP A 247 -29.89 4.71 -3.33
C ASP A 247 -30.79 5.76 -3.99
N LYS A 248 -32.10 5.56 -3.80
CA LYS A 248 -33.16 6.42 -4.30
C LYS A 248 -32.87 7.86 -3.87
N ALA A 249 -32.58 8.72 -4.85
CA ALA A 249 -32.66 10.19 -4.85
C ALA A 249 -31.32 10.94 -5.08
N SER A 250 -30.96 11.14 -6.35
CA SER A 250 -30.44 12.44 -6.81
C SER A 250 -30.43 12.48 -8.34
N ALA A 251 -30.74 13.63 -8.93
CA ALA A 251 -30.87 13.86 -10.37
C ALA A 251 -29.67 13.38 -11.21
N LYS A 252 -29.91 13.19 -12.53
CA LYS A 252 -28.87 12.98 -13.54
C LYS A 252 -27.71 13.97 -13.31
N PRO A 253 -26.47 13.50 -13.08
CA PRO A 253 -25.34 14.41 -12.90
C PRO A 253 -25.15 15.24 -14.17
N GLY A 254 -24.91 16.54 -14.00
CA GLY A 254 -24.74 17.46 -15.12
C GLY A 254 -23.53 17.06 -15.96
N LYS A 255 -23.62 17.21 -17.29
CA LYS A 255 -22.52 16.90 -18.22
C LYS A 255 -21.18 17.54 -17.79
N GLN A 256 -21.23 18.75 -17.23
CA GLN A 256 -20.05 19.48 -16.80
C GLN A 256 -19.43 18.94 -15.49
N GLU A 257 -20.25 18.42 -14.58
CA GLU A 257 -19.80 17.79 -13.35
C GLU A 257 -19.10 16.45 -13.65
N VAL A 258 -19.70 15.64 -14.53
CA VAL A 258 -19.10 14.39 -15.02
C VAL A 258 -17.75 14.67 -15.68
N ARG A 259 -17.67 15.73 -16.51
CA ARG A 259 -16.41 16.15 -17.13
C ARG A 259 -15.35 16.48 -16.08
N ALA A 260 -15.69 17.31 -15.09
CA ALA A 260 -14.75 17.73 -14.05
C ALA A 260 -14.19 16.52 -13.27
N GLN A 261 -15.05 15.59 -12.88
CA GLN A 261 -14.64 14.39 -12.16
C GLN A 261 -13.70 13.50 -12.97
N LEU A 262 -13.99 13.29 -14.26
CA LEU A 262 -13.14 12.50 -15.14
C LEU A 262 -11.77 13.18 -15.35
N THR A 263 -11.74 14.50 -15.43
CA THR A 263 -10.49 15.27 -15.49
C THR A 263 -9.65 15.06 -14.22
N THR A 264 -10.26 15.14 -13.03
CA THR A 264 -9.55 14.88 -11.77
C THR A 264 -9.01 13.43 -11.70
N ALA A 265 -9.79 12.45 -12.16
CA ALA A 265 -9.31 11.07 -12.24
C ALA A 265 -8.12 10.93 -13.22
N MET A 266 -8.14 11.64 -14.35
CA MET A 266 -7.02 11.67 -15.29
C MET A 266 -5.76 12.30 -14.70
N GLU A 267 -5.87 13.32 -13.87
CA GLU A 267 -4.73 13.92 -13.16
C GLU A 267 -4.05 12.89 -12.25
N ARG A 268 -4.82 12.05 -11.55
CA ARG A 268 -4.27 10.95 -10.75
C ARG A 268 -3.58 9.89 -11.60
N ILE A 269 -4.18 9.50 -12.72
CA ILE A 269 -3.54 8.59 -13.67
C ILE A 269 -2.24 9.17 -14.23
N LYS A 270 -2.21 10.46 -14.54
CA LYS A 270 -1.00 11.13 -15.01
C LYS A 270 0.12 11.04 -13.97
N VAL A 271 -0.16 11.32 -12.70
CA VAL A 271 0.82 11.17 -11.61
C VAL A 271 1.36 9.74 -11.55
N GLY A 272 0.49 8.73 -11.68
CA GLY A 272 0.90 7.32 -11.71
C GLY A 272 1.77 6.97 -12.92
N LEU A 273 1.46 7.49 -14.11
CA LEU A 273 2.25 7.24 -15.33
C LEU A 273 3.57 8.03 -15.35
N ASP A 274 3.62 9.20 -14.71
CA ASP A 274 4.85 9.97 -14.55
C ASP A 274 5.82 9.23 -13.59
N ALA A 275 5.30 8.49 -12.62
CA ALA A 275 6.08 7.62 -11.74
C ALA A 275 6.47 6.28 -12.39
N ASP A 276 5.55 5.64 -13.12
CA ASP A 276 5.81 4.43 -13.91
C ASP A 276 4.98 4.42 -15.20
N GLY A 277 5.62 4.81 -16.31
CA GLY A 277 5.01 4.87 -17.63
C GLY A 277 4.65 3.50 -18.24
N ASN A 278 5.04 2.42 -17.57
CA ASN A 278 4.71 1.04 -17.93
C ASN A 278 3.81 0.37 -16.87
N ASN A 279 3.14 1.12 -16.00
CA ASN A 279 2.12 0.52 -15.15
C ASN A 279 0.87 0.14 -15.98
N ALA A 280 0.61 -1.16 -16.14
CA ALA A 280 -0.47 -1.68 -16.98
C ALA A 280 -1.86 -1.20 -16.52
N ASN A 281 -2.09 -1.07 -15.22
CA ASN A 281 -3.37 -0.60 -14.68
C ASN A 281 -3.56 0.90 -14.95
N CYS A 282 -2.53 1.73 -14.77
CA CYS A 282 -2.57 3.14 -15.14
C CYS A 282 -2.88 3.33 -16.63
N LEU A 283 -2.23 2.57 -17.52
CA LEU A 283 -2.51 2.60 -18.96
C LEU A 283 -3.96 2.20 -19.27
N THR A 284 -4.44 1.14 -18.63
CA THR A 284 -5.82 0.64 -18.78
C THR A 284 -6.84 1.71 -18.38
N TRP A 285 -6.69 2.28 -17.19
CA TRP A 285 -7.57 3.32 -16.67
C TRP A 285 -7.46 4.63 -17.45
N ASN A 286 -6.29 4.96 -18.00
CA ASN A 286 -6.15 6.10 -18.92
C ASN A 286 -7.08 5.94 -20.13
N GLY A 287 -7.02 4.78 -20.79
CA GLY A 287 -7.88 4.50 -21.95
C GLY A 287 -9.36 4.53 -21.60
N ILE A 288 -9.76 3.97 -20.46
CA ILE A 288 -11.16 4.00 -19.97
C ILE A 288 -11.64 5.44 -19.77
N LEU A 289 -10.84 6.29 -19.13
CA LEU A 289 -11.22 7.68 -18.88
C LEU A 289 -11.29 8.49 -20.19
N ILE A 290 -10.37 8.28 -21.13
CA ILE A 290 -10.40 8.96 -22.44
C ILE A 290 -11.61 8.51 -23.26
N ASP A 291 -11.93 7.21 -23.29
CA ASP A 291 -13.15 6.71 -23.96
C ASP A 291 -14.41 7.37 -23.38
N ARG A 292 -14.48 7.43 -22.04
CA ARG A 292 -15.59 8.06 -21.32
C ARG A 292 -15.75 9.54 -21.65
N LEU A 293 -14.66 10.31 -21.61
CA LEU A 293 -14.69 11.73 -21.99
C LEU A 293 -15.07 11.93 -23.45
N SER A 294 -14.53 11.09 -24.35
CA SER A 294 -14.84 11.17 -25.78
C SER A 294 -16.32 10.91 -26.05
N LYS A 295 -16.91 9.92 -25.37
CA LYS A 295 -18.37 9.64 -25.42
C LYS A 295 -19.21 10.81 -24.90
N LEU A 296 -18.72 11.53 -23.89
CA LEU A 296 -19.36 12.73 -23.35
C LEU A 296 -19.32 13.91 -24.34
N GLU A 297 -18.21 14.06 -25.08
CA GLU A 297 -17.98 15.17 -26.00
C GLU A 297 -18.66 14.98 -27.37
N GLY A 298 -18.67 13.75 -27.90
CA GLY A 298 -19.39 13.40 -29.11
C GLY A 298 -18.61 12.50 -30.06
N VAL A 299 -19.21 12.17 -31.20
CA VAL A 299 -18.65 11.18 -32.15
C VAL A 299 -17.28 11.61 -32.71
N ASN A 300 -17.08 12.91 -32.98
CA ASN A 300 -15.82 13.41 -33.52
C ASN A 300 -14.65 13.15 -32.57
N GLU A 301 -14.85 13.39 -31.26
CA GLU A 301 -13.77 13.15 -30.30
C GLU A 301 -13.53 11.66 -30.06
N ARG A 302 -14.59 10.83 -30.14
CA ARG A 302 -14.43 9.37 -30.15
C ARG A 302 -13.55 8.91 -31.29
N ILE A 303 -13.74 9.43 -32.51
CA ILE A 303 -12.91 9.07 -33.67
C ILE A 303 -11.46 9.51 -33.46
N LYS A 304 -11.26 10.76 -33.03
CA LYS A 304 -9.93 11.33 -32.80
C LYS A 304 -9.13 10.54 -31.76
N ASN A 305 -9.78 10.11 -30.68
CA ASN A 305 -9.11 9.40 -29.59
C ASN A 305 -9.10 7.88 -29.75
N ALA A 306 -9.84 7.30 -30.71
CA ALA A 306 -9.96 5.84 -30.87
C ALA A 306 -8.61 5.13 -31.00
N PHE A 307 -7.69 5.68 -31.79
CA PHE A 307 -6.34 5.14 -31.96
C PHE A 307 -5.54 5.15 -30.66
N LYS A 308 -5.51 6.30 -29.99
CA LYS A 308 -4.79 6.48 -28.74
C LYS A 308 -5.31 5.53 -27.66
N ILE A 309 -6.62 5.37 -27.55
CA ILE A 309 -7.24 4.47 -26.58
C ILE A 309 -6.87 3.01 -26.86
N HIS A 310 -6.94 2.58 -28.13
CA HIS A 310 -6.53 1.25 -28.54
C HIS A 310 -5.09 0.95 -28.16
N ASP A 311 -4.16 1.86 -28.48
CA ASP A 311 -2.72 1.67 -28.22
C ASP A 311 -2.42 1.62 -26.73
N LEU A 312 -3.14 2.38 -25.90
CA LEU A 312 -3.02 2.31 -24.45
C LEU A 312 -3.39 0.92 -23.91
N TRP A 313 -4.51 0.35 -24.38
CA TRP A 313 -4.95 -0.97 -23.95
C TRP A 313 -4.09 -2.09 -24.51
N GLN A 314 -3.63 -1.98 -25.75
CA GLN A 314 -2.70 -2.93 -26.34
C GLN A 314 -1.38 -2.95 -25.58
N LYS A 315 -0.80 -1.77 -25.28
CA LYS A 315 0.40 -1.65 -24.45
C LYS A 315 0.18 -2.23 -23.04
N ALA A 316 -1.00 -2.00 -22.45
CA ALA A 316 -1.33 -2.59 -21.16
C ALA A 316 -1.32 -4.13 -21.19
N LEU A 317 -1.80 -4.75 -22.28
CA LEU A 317 -1.77 -6.21 -22.46
C LEU A 317 -0.39 -6.76 -22.82
N GLU A 318 0.45 -5.99 -23.51
CA GLU A 318 1.86 -6.36 -23.73
C GLU A 318 2.63 -6.45 -22.42
N ILE A 319 2.31 -5.56 -21.47
CA ILE A 319 2.93 -5.52 -20.13
C ILE A 319 2.30 -6.55 -19.19
N ASP A 320 0.97 -6.59 -19.12
CA ASP A 320 0.22 -7.55 -18.31
C ASP A 320 -0.85 -8.27 -19.15
N PRO A 321 -0.50 -9.44 -19.74
CA PRO A 321 -1.46 -10.26 -20.49
C PRO A 321 -2.62 -10.81 -19.66
N LYS A 322 -2.56 -10.71 -18.32
CA LYS A 322 -3.62 -11.12 -17.39
C LYS A 322 -4.53 -9.96 -16.98
N ASN A 323 -4.36 -8.77 -17.55
CA ASN A 323 -5.25 -7.65 -17.30
C ASN A 323 -6.62 -7.89 -17.94
N TYR A 324 -7.56 -8.41 -17.15
CA TYR A 324 -8.91 -8.72 -17.62
C TYR A 324 -9.68 -7.48 -18.09
N LEU A 325 -9.44 -6.32 -17.47
CA LEU A 325 -10.09 -5.06 -17.86
C LEU A 325 -9.61 -4.58 -19.23
N ALA A 326 -8.30 -4.62 -19.50
CA ALA A 326 -7.78 -4.24 -20.82
C ALA A 326 -8.27 -5.19 -21.92
N ASN A 327 -8.36 -6.50 -21.65
CA ASN A 327 -8.99 -7.47 -22.55
C ASN A 327 -10.47 -7.11 -22.82
N ASN A 328 -11.24 -6.86 -21.78
CA ASN A 328 -12.63 -6.40 -21.94
C ASN A 328 -12.71 -5.12 -22.79
N CYS A 329 -11.79 -4.18 -22.56
CA CYS A 329 -11.73 -2.92 -23.28
C CYS A 329 -11.48 -3.08 -24.79
N LEU A 330 -10.48 -3.85 -25.18
CA LEU A 330 -10.21 -4.11 -26.58
C LEU A 330 -11.33 -4.92 -27.24
N GLY A 331 -11.87 -5.92 -26.54
CA GLY A 331 -12.94 -6.76 -27.08
C GLY A 331 -14.19 -5.96 -27.42
N ILE A 332 -14.59 -5.07 -26.52
CA ILE A 332 -15.69 -4.14 -26.76
C ILE A 332 -15.35 -3.14 -27.85
N TRP A 333 -14.15 -2.58 -27.85
CA TRP A 333 -13.74 -1.63 -28.87
C TRP A 333 -13.82 -2.24 -30.28
N CYS A 334 -13.36 -3.48 -30.45
CA CYS A 334 -13.52 -4.23 -31.70
C CYS A 334 -15.00 -4.37 -32.08
N TYR A 335 -15.87 -4.67 -31.12
CA TYR A 335 -17.31 -4.75 -31.36
C TYR A 335 -17.92 -3.39 -31.76
N GLU A 336 -17.62 -2.30 -31.04
CA GLU A 336 -18.15 -0.97 -31.37
C GLU A 336 -17.68 -0.45 -32.73
N VAL A 337 -16.40 -0.67 -33.07
CA VAL A 337 -15.83 -0.29 -34.37
C VAL A 337 -16.49 -1.07 -35.51
N SER A 338 -16.85 -2.34 -35.28
CA SER A 338 -17.58 -3.14 -36.29
C SER A 338 -18.98 -2.59 -36.57
N ASP A 339 -19.61 -1.93 -35.58
CA ASP A 339 -21.00 -1.48 -35.63
C ASP A 339 -21.18 -0.08 -36.23
N LEU A 340 -20.14 0.74 -36.25
CA LEU A 340 -20.22 2.14 -36.66
C LEU A 340 -19.66 2.34 -38.08
N PRO A 341 -20.50 2.62 -39.10
CA PRO A 341 -20.05 2.76 -40.49
C PRO A 341 -18.96 3.83 -40.68
N ASP A 342 -19.09 4.98 -40.01
CA ASP A 342 -18.17 6.11 -40.14
C ASP A 342 -16.83 5.85 -39.44
N ILE A 343 -16.86 5.22 -38.25
CA ILE A 343 -15.65 4.83 -37.53
C ILE A 343 -14.93 3.71 -38.29
N LYS A 344 -15.67 2.70 -38.76
CA LYS A 344 -15.13 1.62 -39.59
C LYS A 344 -14.40 2.15 -40.82
N ARG A 345 -14.99 3.11 -41.53
CA ARG A 345 -14.38 3.72 -42.73
C ARG A 345 -13.10 4.50 -42.41
N SER A 346 -13.05 5.19 -41.27
CA SER A 346 -11.87 5.95 -40.84
C SER A 346 -10.73 5.06 -40.34
N LEU A 347 -11.05 3.97 -39.63
CA LEU A 347 -10.08 3.06 -39.03
C LEU A 347 -9.60 1.92 -39.96
N ALA A 348 -10.39 1.58 -41.00
CA ALA A 348 -10.13 0.52 -41.96
C ALA A 348 -8.75 0.56 -42.63
N LYS A 349 -8.20 1.76 -42.84
CA LYS A 349 -6.96 1.96 -43.61
C LYS A 349 -5.69 1.72 -42.80
N THR A 350 -5.78 1.70 -41.47
CA THR A 350 -4.60 1.78 -40.60
C THR A 350 -4.44 0.54 -39.72
N PHE A 351 -5.52 -0.03 -39.20
CA PHE A 351 -5.45 -1.19 -38.30
C PHE A 351 -5.61 -2.54 -38.98
N PHE A 352 -6.26 -2.58 -40.14
CA PHE A 352 -6.60 -3.83 -40.80
C PHE A 352 -5.83 -3.94 -42.11
N THR A 353 -4.85 -4.84 -42.15
CA THR A 353 -4.09 -5.23 -43.36
C THR A 353 -5.00 -5.85 -44.43
N LYS A 354 -6.19 -6.33 -44.04
CA LYS A 354 -7.31 -6.67 -44.92
C LYS A 354 -8.45 -5.69 -44.66
N PRO A 355 -9.25 -5.28 -45.67
CA PRO A 355 -10.40 -4.41 -45.45
C PRO A 355 -11.30 -5.01 -44.36
N PRO A 356 -11.75 -4.22 -43.36
CA PRO A 356 -12.49 -4.76 -42.23
C PRO A 356 -13.82 -5.34 -42.71
N THR A 357 -14.05 -6.60 -42.38
CA THR A 357 -15.28 -7.32 -42.72
C THR A 357 -16.02 -7.65 -41.45
N SER A 358 -17.35 -7.56 -41.57
CA SER A 358 -18.43 -8.12 -40.75
C SER A 358 -18.24 -9.33 -39.82
N SER A 359 -17.13 -10.03 -39.91
CA SER A 359 -16.89 -11.29 -39.22
C SER A 359 -15.49 -11.36 -38.65
N TYR A 360 -14.53 -10.61 -39.20
CA TYR A 360 -13.16 -10.53 -38.68
C TYR A 360 -13.11 -9.70 -37.38
N GLU A 361 -13.81 -8.56 -37.37
CA GLU A 361 -13.88 -7.71 -36.18
C GLU A 361 -14.62 -8.42 -35.03
N GLU A 362 -15.70 -9.15 -35.33
CA GLU A 362 -16.45 -9.94 -34.36
C GLU A 362 -15.62 -11.10 -33.79
N ALA A 363 -14.80 -11.77 -34.62
CA ALA A 363 -13.89 -12.81 -34.15
C ALA A 363 -12.79 -12.26 -33.24
N SER A 364 -12.25 -11.08 -33.57
CA SER A 364 -11.26 -10.39 -32.74
C SER A 364 -11.87 -9.94 -31.39
N ALA A 365 -13.10 -9.40 -31.43
CA ALA A 365 -13.87 -9.07 -30.24
C ALA A 365 -14.05 -10.31 -29.34
N LEU A 366 -14.51 -11.44 -29.89
CA LEU A 366 -14.68 -12.68 -29.13
C LEU A 366 -13.38 -13.15 -28.48
N THR A 367 -12.24 -13.01 -29.15
CA THR A 367 -10.93 -13.43 -28.61
C THR A 367 -10.63 -12.70 -27.29
N TYR A 368 -10.72 -11.37 -27.30
CA TYR A 368 -10.46 -10.56 -26.12
C TYR A 368 -11.55 -10.70 -25.04
N LEU A 369 -12.83 -10.75 -25.43
CA LEU A 369 -13.95 -10.87 -24.48
C LEU A 369 -13.95 -12.24 -23.77
N ASN A 370 -13.63 -13.32 -24.48
CA ASN A 370 -13.47 -14.65 -23.88
C ASN A 370 -12.26 -14.68 -22.94
N ARG A 371 -11.15 -14.04 -23.35
CA ARG A 371 -9.98 -13.93 -22.47
C ARG A 371 -10.31 -13.17 -21.17
N CYS A 372 -11.14 -12.13 -21.25
CA CYS A 372 -11.67 -11.46 -20.06
C CYS A 372 -12.48 -12.44 -19.18
N GLU A 373 -13.41 -13.23 -19.74
CA GLU A 373 -14.18 -14.21 -18.95
C GLU A 373 -13.30 -15.31 -18.34
N GLU A 374 -12.24 -15.76 -19.03
CA GLU A 374 -11.30 -16.73 -18.47
C GLU A 374 -10.57 -16.18 -17.23
N LEU A 375 -10.17 -14.91 -17.29
CA LEU A 375 -9.41 -14.25 -16.22
C LEU A 375 -10.30 -13.78 -15.06
N ALA A 376 -11.53 -13.36 -15.37
CA ALA A 376 -12.48 -12.83 -14.40
C ALA A 376 -13.92 -13.31 -14.71
N PRO A 377 -14.24 -14.58 -14.43
CA PRO A 377 -15.51 -15.20 -14.82
C PRO A 377 -16.71 -14.49 -14.20
N LYS A 378 -17.69 -14.14 -15.03
CA LYS A 378 -18.95 -13.50 -14.61
C LYS A 378 -18.72 -12.29 -13.71
N LYS A 379 -17.60 -11.59 -13.89
CA LYS A 379 -17.30 -10.39 -13.12
C LYS A 379 -17.88 -9.15 -13.78
N LEU A 380 -17.92 -9.10 -15.11
CA LEU A 380 -18.35 -7.94 -15.88
C LEU A 380 -19.60 -8.26 -16.72
N VAL A 381 -20.77 -7.77 -16.28
CA VAL A 381 -22.05 -7.99 -16.96
C VAL A 381 -22.04 -7.46 -18.40
N GLY A 382 -21.36 -6.32 -18.64
CA GLY A 382 -21.19 -5.76 -19.98
C GLY A 382 -20.38 -6.66 -20.91
N ASN A 383 -19.40 -7.41 -20.37
CA ASN A 383 -18.64 -8.38 -21.14
C ASN A 383 -19.55 -9.54 -21.61
N LEU A 384 -20.36 -10.10 -20.71
CA LEU A 384 -21.35 -11.14 -21.02
C LEU A 384 -22.36 -10.68 -22.08
N LEU A 385 -22.89 -9.46 -21.96
CA LEU A 385 -23.82 -8.91 -22.95
C LEU A 385 -23.14 -8.76 -24.32
N THR A 386 -21.90 -8.31 -24.34
CA THR A 386 -21.15 -8.11 -25.60
C THR A 386 -20.83 -9.44 -26.25
N LEU A 387 -20.44 -10.47 -25.48
CA LEU A 387 -20.30 -11.85 -25.95
C LEU A 387 -21.61 -12.35 -26.58
N ALA A 388 -22.76 -12.14 -25.93
CA ALA A 388 -24.05 -12.52 -26.48
C ALA A 388 -24.33 -11.84 -27.83
N LYS A 389 -24.04 -10.54 -27.93
CA LYS A 389 -24.21 -9.75 -29.16
C LYS A 389 -23.27 -10.21 -30.28
N CYS A 390 -22.00 -10.50 -29.97
CA CYS A 390 -21.03 -11.05 -30.91
C CYS A 390 -21.50 -12.41 -31.47
N HIS A 391 -21.89 -13.34 -30.59
CA HIS A 391 -22.39 -14.65 -30.99
C HIS A 391 -23.66 -14.53 -31.84
N TYR A 392 -24.57 -13.60 -31.51
CA TYR A 392 -25.75 -13.34 -32.31
C TYR A 392 -25.41 -12.86 -33.74
N ARG A 393 -24.46 -11.93 -33.88
CA ARG A 393 -23.99 -11.44 -35.20
C ARG A 393 -23.36 -12.55 -36.05
N LEU A 394 -22.63 -13.45 -35.40
CA LEU A 394 -22.04 -14.63 -36.04
C LEU A 394 -23.05 -15.77 -36.27
N LYS A 395 -24.34 -15.54 -36.03
CA LYS A 395 -25.43 -16.53 -36.17
C LYS A 395 -25.31 -17.75 -35.23
N ASN A 396 -24.48 -17.65 -34.20
CA ASN A 396 -24.30 -18.67 -33.16
C ASN A 396 -25.36 -18.50 -32.06
N LYS A 397 -26.63 -18.75 -32.40
CA LYS A 397 -27.79 -18.45 -31.55
C LYS A 397 -27.76 -19.15 -30.18
N ASP A 398 -27.29 -20.40 -30.12
CA ASP A 398 -27.26 -21.16 -28.87
C ASP A 398 -26.31 -20.52 -27.85
N GLN A 399 -25.10 -20.16 -28.30
CA GLN A 399 -24.13 -19.45 -27.45
C GLN A 399 -24.63 -18.06 -27.05
N ALA A 400 -25.26 -17.33 -27.97
CA ALA A 400 -25.89 -16.06 -27.64
C ALA A 400 -26.95 -16.19 -26.53
N ARG A 401 -27.75 -17.27 -26.55
CA ARG A 401 -28.74 -17.56 -25.51
C ARG A 401 -28.08 -17.87 -24.16
N VAL A 402 -27.00 -18.65 -24.15
CA VAL A 402 -26.22 -18.96 -22.93
C VAL A 402 -25.72 -17.67 -22.26
N PHE A 403 -25.09 -16.77 -23.02
CA PHE A 403 -24.59 -15.52 -22.46
C PHE A 403 -25.70 -14.57 -22.02
N CYS A 404 -26.80 -14.46 -22.79
CA CYS A 404 -27.97 -13.70 -22.34
C CYS A 404 -28.54 -14.24 -21.01
N GLN A 405 -28.62 -15.56 -20.86
CA GLN A 405 -29.09 -16.17 -19.62
C GLN A 405 -28.13 -15.86 -18.45
N ALA A 406 -26.82 -15.91 -18.69
CA ALA A 406 -25.82 -15.51 -17.69
C ALA A 406 -25.97 -14.03 -17.27
N VAL A 407 -26.34 -13.13 -18.19
CA VAL A 407 -26.68 -11.73 -17.86
C VAL A 407 -27.91 -11.65 -16.96
N MET A 408 -28.96 -12.44 -17.27
CA MET A 408 -30.19 -12.47 -16.46
C MET A 408 -29.95 -13.03 -15.04
N GLU A 409 -28.99 -13.93 -14.86
CA GLU A 409 -28.61 -14.51 -13.57
C GLU A 409 -27.64 -13.64 -12.76
N PHE A 410 -27.19 -12.52 -13.31
CA PHE A 410 -26.25 -11.62 -12.65
C PHE A 410 -26.90 -10.97 -11.42
N LYS A 411 -26.33 -11.21 -10.22
CA LYS A 411 -26.97 -10.89 -8.92
C LYS A 411 -26.83 -9.45 -8.44
N ALA A 412 -26.20 -8.56 -9.20
CA ALA A 412 -26.00 -7.17 -8.81
C ALA A 412 -27.23 -6.29 -9.12
N THR A 413 -27.45 -5.23 -8.34
CA THR A 413 -28.70 -4.43 -8.38
C THR A 413 -28.54 -3.03 -9.00
N GLY A 414 -27.65 -2.88 -9.98
CA GLY A 414 -27.28 -1.58 -10.55
C GLY A 414 -28.11 -1.16 -11.73
N TYR A 415 -28.22 0.15 -11.96
CA TYR A 415 -28.88 0.69 -13.15
C TYR A 415 -28.32 0.06 -14.43
N ASP A 416 -26.99 -0.02 -14.56
CA ASP A 416 -26.34 -0.63 -15.72
C ASP A 416 -26.65 -2.12 -15.85
N VAL A 417 -26.79 -2.82 -14.71
CA VAL A 417 -27.18 -4.24 -14.70
C VAL A 417 -28.62 -4.37 -15.16
N ILE A 418 -29.52 -3.49 -14.69
CA ILE A 418 -30.93 -3.46 -15.09
C ILE A 418 -31.05 -3.14 -16.59
N GLU A 419 -30.31 -2.17 -17.10
CA GLU A 419 -30.28 -1.83 -18.54
C GLU A 419 -29.71 -2.98 -19.36
N THR A 420 -28.58 -3.55 -18.92
CA THR A 420 -27.95 -4.71 -19.57
C THR A 420 -28.88 -5.93 -19.60
N GLN A 421 -29.60 -6.19 -18.51
CA GLN A 421 -30.62 -7.24 -18.44
C GLN A 421 -31.82 -6.93 -19.34
N ALA A 422 -32.26 -5.68 -19.44
CA ALA A 422 -33.31 -5.27 -20.36
C ALA A 422 -32.89 -5.48 -21.83
N GLU A 423 -31.64 -5.14 -22.18
CA GLU A 423 -31.06 -5.40 -23.49
C GLU A 423 -30.93 -6.90 -23.78
N ALA A 424 -30.42 -7.68 -22.84
CA ALA A 424 -30.32 -9.14 -22.97
C ALA A 424 -31.71 -9.78 -23.15
N LYS A 425 -32.72 -9.31 -22.39
CA LYS A 425 -34.12 -9.75 -22.54
C LYS A 425 -34.67 -9.42 -23.92
N HIS A 426 -34.34 -8.25 -24.48
CA HIS A 426 -34.73 -7.90 -25.84
C HIS A 426 -34.01 -8.76 -26.89
N LEU A 427 -32.72 -9.07 -26.68
CA LEU A 427 -31.97 -9.96 -27.57
C LEU A 427 -32.51 -11.40 -27.52
N LEU A 428 -32.89 -11.91 -26.34
CA LEU A 428 -33.53 -13.22 -26.18
C LEU A 428 -34.83 -13.36 -26.98
N LYS A 429 -35.61 -12.28 -27.11
CA LYS A 429 -36.83 -12.29 -27.95
C LYS A 429 -36.52 -12.46 -29.45
N LYS A 430 -35.29 -12.16 -29.89
CA LYS A 430 -34.84 -12.28 -31.29
C LYS A 430 -34.14 -13.61 -31.60
N LEU A 431 -33.77 -14.37 -30.58
CA LEU A 431 -32.97 -15.60 -30.66
C LEU A 431 -33.84 -16.84 -30.86
#